data_AF-A0A6M1SKV4-F1
#
_entry.id   AF-A0A6M1SKV4-F1
#
_cell.length_a   1.000
_cell.length_b   1.000
_cell.length_c   1.000
_cell.angle_alpha   90.00
_cell.angle_beta   90.00
_cell.angle_gamma   90.00
#
_symmetry.space_group_name_H-M   'P 1'
#
loop_
_entity.id
_entity.type
_entity.pdbx_description
1 polymer ?
#
loop_
_entity_poly.entity_id
_entity_poly.type
_entity_poly.pdbx_seq_one_letter_code
_entity_poly.pdbx_strand_id
1 'polypeptide(L)'
;MTVLLAMTGWAAASEPAAGITGTLDGEDQQWFVLDLSSEPSATFIEEGDHWVVEMTGYRDPEKWAARDALVIQLILTDEQLTNARVLHLIGDAVHPPYYTASDDELTVVLSRVEREGSRLHLQGTLEGPLALQHSPEADPLAEEGVSLAVTFDVTASKVEF
;
A
#
# COMPACT_ATOMS: atom_id res chain seq x y z
N MET A 1 22.65 -32.50 -43.94
CA MET A 1 21.99 -33.02 -42.74
C MET A 1 21.65 -31.81 -41.89
N THR A 2 20.37 -31.41 -41.89
CA THR A 2 19.88 -30.16 -41.31
C THR A 2 19.73 -30.32 -39.79
N VAL A 3 20.35 -29.42 -39.02
CA VAL A 3 20.13 -29.32 -37.56
C VAL A 3 18.99 -28.34 -37.34
N LEU A 4 17.88 -28.83 -36.78
CA LEU A 4 16.76 -28.00 -36.31
C LEU A 4 17.06 -27.62 -34.85
N LEU A 5 17.41 -26.37 -34.58
CA LEU A 5 17.38 -25.83 -33.21
C LEU A 5 15.94 -25.39 -32.91
N ALA A 6 15.23 -26.18 -32.12
CA ALA A 6 13.99 -25.75 -31.49
C ALA A 6 14.33 -24.80 -30.34
N MET A 7 14.12 -23.50 -30.53
CA MET A 7 14.13 -22.53 -29.44
C MET A 7 12.74 -22.51 -28.81
N THR A 8 12.52 -23.33 -27.79
CA THR A 8 11.43 -23.13 -26.84
C THR A 8 11.82 -21.98 -25.92
N GLY A 9 11.42 -20.76 -26.30
CA GLY A 9 11.42 -19.61 -25.42
C GLY A 9 10.34 -19.81 -24.36
N TRP A 10 10.73 -20.18 -23.14
CA TRP A 10 9.86 -20.01 -21.99
C TRP A 10 9.73 -18.51 -21.75
N ALA A 11 8.54 -17.96 -21.99
CA ALA A 11 8.16 -16.67 -21.45
C ALA A 11 8.21 -16.81 -19.93
N ALA A 12 9.21 -16.21 -19.29
CA ALA A 12 9.20 -16.03 -17.85
C ALA A 12 7.98 -15.16 -17.54
N ALA A 13 6.95 -15.73 -16.91
CA ALA A 13 5.92 -14.95 -16.27
C ALA A 13 6.65 -14.02 -15.30
N SER A 14 6.61 -12.71 -15.56
CA SER A 14 7.18 -11.74 -14.64
C SER A 14 6.33 -11.79 -13.38
N GLU A 15 6.91 -12.27 -12.28
CA GLU A 15 6.26 -12.22 -10.98
C GLU A 15 5.89 -10.75 -10.67
N PRO A 16 4.70 -10.49 -10.09
CA PRO A 16 4.31 -9.14 -9.75
C PRO A 16 5.34 -8.56 -8.77
N ALA A 17 5.91 -7.39 -9.07
CA ALA A 17 6.79 -6.71 -8.16
C ALA A 17 5.99 -6.16 -6.96
N ALA A 18 6.55 -6.27 -5.75
CA ALA A 18 5.96 -5.65 -4.58
C ALA A 18 5.97 -4.12 -4.75
N GLY A 19 4.82 -3.47 -4.54
CA GLY A 19 4.70 -2.01 -4.60
C GLY A 19 5.07 -1.35 -3.26
N ILE A 20 5.08 -2.13 -2.17
CA ILE A 20 5.44 -1.68 -0.83
C ILE A 20 6.36 -2.74 -0.21
N THR A 21 7.47 -2.31 0.38
CA THR A 21 8.45 -3.19 1.03
C THR A 21 8.97 -2.54 2.30
N GLY A 22 9.32 -3.32 3.32
CA GLY A 22 9.84 -2.77 4.57
C GLY A 22 9.75 -3.75 5.72
N THR A 23 9.50 -3.23 6.93
CA THR A 23 9.38 -4.04 8.14
C THR A 23 8.08 -3.77 8.88
N LEU A 24 7.57 -4.82 9.51
CA LEU A 24 6.48 -4.77 10.49
C LEU A 24 6.97 -5.47 11.76
N ASP A 25 7.01 -4.75 12.87
CA ASP A 25 7.58 -5.22 14.14
C ASP A 25 9.01 -5.78 14.00
N GLY A 26 9.80 -5.16 13.12
CA GLY A 26 11.19 -5.56 12.84
C GLY A 26 11.33 -6.79 11.92
N GLU A 27 10.23 -7.40 11.47
CA GLU A 27 10.25 -8.48 10.50
C GLU A 27 10.12 -7.94 9.07
N ASP A 28 10.95 -8.42 8.15
CA ASP A 28 10.88 -8.03 6.73
C ASP A 28 9.58 -8.47 6.09
N GLN A 29 8.89 -7.53 5.45
CA GLN A 29 7.62 -7.73 4.78
C GLN A 29 7.61 -7.13 3.37
N GLN A 30 6.81 -7.75 2.51
CA GLN A 30 6.47 -7.24 1.18
C GLN A 30 4.96 -7.23 1.03
N TRP A 31 4.45 -6.21 0.35
CA TRP A 31 3.05 -6.11 -0.03
C TRP A 31 2.92 -5.76 -1.51
N PHE A 32 2.03 -6.48 -2.19
CA PHE A 32 1.81 -6.39 -3.63
C PHE A 32 0.61 -5.48 -3.89
N VAL A 33 0.86 -4.39 -4.62
CA VAL A 33 -0.19 -3.46 -5.06
C VAL A 33 -0.64 -3.94 -6.44
N LEU A 34 -1.86 -4.48 -6.50
CA LEU A 34 -2.34 -5.18 -7.68
C LEU A 34 -3.12 -4.23 -8.59
N ASP A 35 -2.78 -4.22 -9.88
CA ASP A 35 -3.58 -3.60 -10.92
C ASP A 35 -4.55 -4.66 -11.47
N LEU A 36 -5.63 -4.92 -10.73
CA LEU A 36 -6.70 -5.79 -11.21
C LEU A 36 -7.54 -4.97 -12.19
N SER A 37 -7.78 -5.50 -13.40
CA SER A 37 -8.39 -4.76 -14.53
C SER A 37 -9.75 -4.10 -14.23
N SER A 38 -10.42 -4.47 -13.15
CA SER A 38 -11.68 -3.87 -12.69
C SER A 38 -11.54 -3.05 -11.40
N GLU A 39 -10.51 -3.29 -10.60
CA GLU A 39 -10.35 -2.75 -9.25
C GLU A 39 -8.86 -2.55 -8.94
N PRO A 40 -8.25 -1.44 -9.39
CA PRO A 40 -6.86 -1.13 -9.06
C PRO A 40 -6.73 -0.94 -7.54
N SER A 41 -5.70 -1.55 -6.96
CA SER A 41 -5.45 -1.50 -5.51
C SER A 41 -4.79 -0.19 -5.07
N ALA A 42 -4.41 0.67 -6.02
CA ALA A 42 -3.99 2.04 -5.75
C ALA A 42 -4.84 3.01 -6.56
N THR A 43 -5.52 3.91 -5.85
CA THR A 43 -6.44 4.88 -6.45
C THR A 43 -6.22 6.28 -5.89
N PHE A 44 -6.68 7.29 -6.62
CA PHE A 44 -6.80 8.62 -6.06
C PHE A 44 -8.07 9.32 -6.53
N ILE A 45 -8.62 10.16 -5.67
CA ILE A 45 -9.75 11.06 -5.93
C ILE A 45 -9.22 12.49 -5.87
N GLU A 46 -9.69 13.32 -6.80
CA GLU A 46 -9.33 14.73 -6.89
C GLU A 46 -10.53 15.58 -6.48
N GLU A 47 -10.42 16.26 -5.33
CA GLU A 47 -11.44 17.15 -4.78
C GLU A 47 -10.88 18.58 -4.66
N GLY A 48 -11.02 19.37 -5.72
CA GLY A 48 -10.44 20.71 -5.77
C GLY A 48 -8.91 20.67 -5.83
N ASP A 49 -8.26 21.23 -4.83
CA ASP A 49 -6.80 21.21 -4.61
C ASP A 49 -6.33 20.02 -3.76
N HIS A 50 -7.27 19.18 -3.28
CA HIS A 50 -6.97 18.00 -2.49
C HIS A 50 -6.96 16.73 -3.33
N TRP A 51 -5.91 15.92 -3.15
CA TRP A 51 -5.88 14.55 -3.65
C TRP A 51 -5.91 13.58 -2.47
N VAL A 52 -6.91 12.72 -2.45
CA VAL A 52 -7.00 11.61 -1.51
C VAL A 52 -6.53 10.36 -2.23
N VAL A 53 -5.37 9.84 -1.83
CA VAL A 53 -4.77 8.64 -2.40
C VAL A 53 -4.99 7.49 -1.43
N GLU A 54 -5.44 6.36 -1.94
CA GLU A 54 -5.55 5.11 -1.20
C GLU A 54 -4.72 4.03 -1.89
N MET A 55 -3.88 3.33 -1.14
CA MET A 55 -3.01 2.26 -1.62
C MET A 55 -3.21 1.05 -0.74
N THR A 56 -3.62 -0.06 -1.35
CA THR A 56 -3.78 -1.36 -0.69
C THR A 56 -2.73 -2.32 -1.22
N GLY A 57 -1.83 -2.75 -0.34
CA GLY A 57 -0.87 -3.80 -0.61
C GLY A 57 -1.30 -5.10 0.05
N TYR A 58 -1.34 -6.20 -0.70
CA TYR A 58 -1.69 -7.52 -0.19
C TYR A 58 -0.45 -8.35 0.12
N ARG A 59 -0.50 -9.21 1.14
CA ARG A 59 0.62 -10.08 1.49
C ARG A 59 0.88 -11.21 0.50
N ASP A 60 -0.19 -11.71 -0.12
CA ASP A 60 -0.14 -12.76 -1.12
C ASP A 60 -0.85 -12.25 -2.39
N PRO A 61 -0.12 -12.12 -3.53
CA PRO A 61 -0.70 -11.60 -4.77
C PRO A 61 -1.71 -12.57 -5.39
N GLU A 62 -1.67 -13.86 -5.04
CA GLU A 62 -2.63 -14.88 -5.49
C GLU A 62 -3.81 -15.04 -4.53
N LYS A 63 -3.63 -14.70 -3.25
CA LYS A 63 -4.66 -14.74 -2.20
C LYS A 63 -5.01 -13.36 -1.65
N TRP A 64 -5.16 -12.37 -2.52
CA TRP A 64 -5.56 -11.01 -2.14
C TRP A 64 -6.90 -10.96 -1.36
N ALA A 65 -7.79 -11.94 -1.57
CA ALA A 65 -9.03 -12.08 -0.80
C ALA A 65 -8.84 -12.52 0.67
N ALA A 66 -7.63 -12.94 1.08
CA ALA A 66 -7.32 -13.38 2.45
C ALA A 66 -7.31 -12.23 3.47
N ARG A 67 -7.53 -10.99 3.02
CA ARG A 67 -7.67 -9.78 3.87
C ARG A 67 -6.43 -9.41 4.68
N ASP A 68 -5.31 -10.10 4.52
CA ASP A 68 -4.01 -9.69 5.04
C ASP A 68 -3.42 -8.61 4.12
N ALA A 69 -3.58 -7.36 4.55
CA ALA A 69 -3.31 -6.19 3.72
C ALA A 69 -2.84 -4.99 4.51
N LEU A 70 -1.99 -4.18 3.88
CA LEU A 70 -1.59 -2.87 4.33
C LEU A 70 -2.30 -1.82 3.49
N VAL A 71 -3.16 -1.03 4.12
CA VAL A 71 -3.86 0.10 3.50
C VAL A 71 -3.19 1.38 3.97
N ILE A 72 -2.72 2.18 3.03
CA ILE A 72 -2.11 3.49 3.27
C ILE A 72 -2.97 4.53 2.59
N GLN A 73 -3.44 5.50 3.36
CA GLN A 73 -4.13 6.69 2.85
C GLN A 73 -3.20 7.89 2.98
N LEU A 74 -3.06 8.65 1.90
CA LEU A 74 -2.31 9.91 1.86
C LEU A 74 -3.26 11.02 1.41
N ILE A 75 -3.24 12.15 2.12
CA ILE A 75 -3.94 13.36 1.70
C ILE A 75 -2.87 14.36 1.27
N LEU A 76 -3.00 14.85 0.04
CA LEU A 76 -2.13 15.88 -0.53
C LEU A 76 -2.95 17.16 -0.77
N THR A 77 -2.37 18.31 -0.45
CA THR A 77 -2.87 19.65 -0.81
C THR A 77 -1.76 20.35 -1.59
N ASP A 78 -2.04 20.87 -2.78
CA ASP A 78 -1.02 21.50 -3.64
C ASP A 78 0.24 20.60 -3.81
N GLU A 79 0.03 19.30 -4.01
CA GLU A 79 1.08 18.27 -4.14
C GLU A 79 1.97 18.09 -2.89
N GLN A 80 1.62 18.71 -1.76
CA GLN A 80 2.28 18.54 -0.47
C GLN A 80 1.47 17.59 0.41
N LEU A 81 2.15 16.67 1.10
CA LEU A 81 1.49 15.78 2.06
C LEU A 81 0.97 16.59 3.26
N THR A 82 -0.31 16.46 3.57
CA THR A 82 -0.96 17.10 4.74
C THR A 82 -1.43 16.09 5.78
N ASN A 83 -1.68 14.84 5.38
CA ASN A 83 -2.09 13.78 6.28
C ASN A 83 -1.69 12.40 5.75
N ALA A 84 -1.43 11.47 6.66
CA ALA A 84 -1.25 10.07 6.33
C ALA A 84 -1.91 9.19 7.39
N ARG A 85 -2.55 8.11 6.96
CA ARG A 85 -3.11 7.07 7.83
C ARG A 85 -2.73 5.71 7.30
N VAL A 86 -2.51 4.79 8.22
CA VAL A 86 -2.26 3.38 7.90
C VAL A 86 -3.22 2.50 8.65
N LEU A 87 -3.69 1.46 7.96
CA LEU A 87 -4.45 0.35 8.50
C LEU A 87 -3.76 -0.94 8.06
N HIS A 88 -3.43 -1.80 9.01
CA HIS A 88 -2.92 -3.14 8.75
C HIS A 88 -3.97 -4.16 9.19
N LEU A 89 -4.52 -4.87 8.21
CA LEU A 89 -5.52 -5.93 8.40
C LEU A 89 -4.80 -7.27 8.64
N ILE A 90 -5.13 -7.97 9.72
CA ILE A 90 -4.45 -9.19 10.15
C ILE A 90 -5.25 -10.43 9.75
N GLY A 91 -5.06 -10.90 8.50
CA GLY A 91 -5.50 -12.22 8.01
C GLY A 91 -6.97 -12.61 8.19
N ASP A 92 -7.21 -13.92 8.16
CA ASP A 92 -8.52 -14.56 7.96
C ASP A 92 -9.47 -14.54 9.18
N ALA A 93 -9.03 -14.02 10.32
CA ALA A 93 -9.77 -14.11 11.58
C ALA A 93 -10.12 -12.73 12.14
N VAL A 94 -11.02 -12.75 13.14
CA VAL A 94 -11.54 -11.63 13.95
C VAL A 94 -10.42 -10.99 14.78
N HIS A 95 -9.23 -10.83 14.22
CA HIS A 95 -8.14 -10.12 14.85
C HIS A 95 -8.36 -8.63 14.66
N PRO A 96 -8.27 -7.86 15.76
CA PRO A 96 -8.36 -6.42 15.68
C PRO A 96 -7.24 -5.89 14.76
N PRO A 97 -7.54 -4.95 13.86
CA PRO A 97 -6.52 -4.39 12.97
C PRO A 97 -5.56 -3.50 13.76
N TYR A 98 -4.39 -3.24 13.16
CA TYR A 98 -3.54 -2.14 13.61
C TYR A 98 -3.83 -0.88 12.82
N TYR A 99 -3.75 0.27 13.46
CA TYR A 99 -4.03 1.55 12.83
C TYR A 99 -3.19 2.68 13.42
N THR A 100 -3.00 3.72 12.64
CA THR A 100 -2.44 4.98 13.12
C THR A 100 -3.38 5.58 14.16
N ALA A 101 -2.90 5.74 15.41
CA ALA A 101 -3.71 6.28 16.49
C ALA A 101 -3.89 7.80 16.38
N SER A 102 -2.83 8.51 15.96
CA SER A 102 -2.87 9.95 15.69
C SER A 102 -2.06 10.32 14.45
N ASP A 103 -2.51 11.35 13.73
CA ASP A 103 -1.98 11.77 12.43
C ASP A 103 -0.53 12.30 12.51
N ASP A 104 -0.05 12.65 13.70
CA ASP A 104 1.29 13.17 13.98
C ASP A 104 2.32 12.08 14.34
N GLU A 105 1.91 10.81 14.44
CA GLU A 105 2.79 9.70 14.80
C GLU A 105 3.52 9.10 13.60
N LEU A 106 3.06 9.37 12.38
CA LEU A 106 3.70 8.90 11.15
C LEU A 106 4.66 9.95 10.59
N THR A 107 5.91 9.52 10.36
CA THR A 107 6.86 10.26 9.54
C THR A 107 6.76 9.75 8.11
N VAL A 108 6.32 10.62 7.19
CA VAL A 108 6.21 10.30 5.77
C VAL A 108 7.06 11.27 4.95
N VAL A 109 7.86 10.71 4.03
CA VAL A 109 8.68 11.49 3.11
C VAL A 109 8.37 11.05 1.69
N LEU A 110 7.79 11.94 0.91
CA LEU A 110 7.55 11.72 -0.52
C LEU A 110 8.80 12.16 -1.30
N SER A 111 9.43 11.22 -1.99
CA SER A 111 10.54 11.51 -2.91
C SER A 111 10.05 11.82 -4.32
N ARG A 112 8.83 11.39 -4.67
CA ARG A 112 8.23 11.62 -5.99
C ARG A 112 6.72 11.72 -5.91
N VAL A 113 6.16 12.74 -6.56
CA VAL A 113 4.73 12.92 -6.82
C VAL A 113 4.63 13.42 -8.26
N GLU A 114 4.19 12.56 -9.18
CA GLU A 114 4.12 12.92 -10.59
C GLU A 114 2.80 12.46 -11.21
N ARG A 115 2.12 13.39 -11.88
CA ARG A 115 0.85 13.11 -12.55
C ARG A 115 1.02 13.04 -14.06
N GLU A 116 0.49 11.98 -14.65
CA GLU A 116 0.33 11.84 -16.10
C GLU A 116 -1.12 11.48 -16.42
N GLY A 117 -1.93 12.49 -16.75
CA GLY A 117 -3.35 12.33 -17.05
C GLY A 117 -4.14 11.77 -15.86
N SER A 118 -4.61 10.53 -15.98
CA SER A 118 -5.37 9.80 -14.96
C SER A 118 -4.51 8.89 -14.09
N ARG A 119 -3.18 9.02 -14.16
CA ARG A 119 -2.22 8.27 -13.34
C ARG A 119 -1.43 9.19 -12.44
N LEU A 120 -1.21 8.75 -11.21
CA LEU A 120 -0.39 9.43 -10.22
C LEU A 120 0.69 8.46 -9.74
N HIS A 121 1.95 8.77 -10.04
CA HIS A 121 3.10 8.02 -9.57
C HIS A 121 3.60 8.60 -8.24
N LEU A 122 3.71 7.75 -7.23
CA LEU A 122 4.11 8.11 -5.87
C LEU A 122 5.26 7.24 -5.42
N GLN A 123 6.30 7.87 -4.90
CA GLN A 123 7.42 7.18 -4.26
C GLN A 123 7.74 7.86 -2.93
N GLY A 124 7.97 7.07 -1.89
CA GLY A 124 8.29 7.61 -0.58
C GLY A 124 8.57 6.56 0.48
N THR A 125 8.81 7.06 1.69
CA THR A 125 8.98 6.26 2.91
C THR A 125 7.92 6.64 3.93
N LEU A 126 7.52 5.67 4.74
CA LEU A 126 6.60 5.85 5.86
C LEU A 126 7.12 5.07 7.07
N GLU A 127 7.24 5.75 8.20
CA GLU A 127 7.68 5.17 9.46
C GLU A 127 6.79 5.65 10.62
N GLY A 128 6.43 4.74 11.53
CA GLY A 128 5.76 5.11 12.76
C GLY A 128 5.07 3.93 13.45
N PRO A 129 4.53 4.15 14.65
CA PRO A 129 3.78 3.13 15.37
C PRO A 129 2.38 2.94 14.78
N LEU A 130 1.88 1.71 14.85
CA LEU A 130 0.48 1.38 14.69
C LEU A 130 -0.03 0.79 16.00
N ALA A 131 -1.19 1.22 16.46
CA ALA A 131 -1.82 0.73 17.68
C ALA A 131 -2.89 -0.31 17.37
N LEU A 132 -3.15 -1.24 18.30
CA LEU A 132 -4.13 -2.30 18.11
C LEU A 132 -5.56 -1.82 18.41
N GLN A 133 -6.54 -2.09 17.53
CA GLN A 133 -7.95 -1.72 17.73
C GLN A 133 -8.84 -2.87 18.19
N HIS A 134 -8.91 -3.16 19.49
CA HIS A 134 -9.74 -4.29 19.99
C HIS A 134 -11.22 -4.20 19.59
N SER A 135 -11.78 -2.99 19.46
CA SER A 135 -13.13 -2.78 18.92
C SER A 135 -13.29 -1.38 18.31
N PRO A 136 -14.28 -1.16 17.42
CA PRO A 136 -14.53 0.17 16.83
C PRO A 136 -14.90 1.26 17.84
N GLU A 137 -15.37 0.88 19.02
CA GLU A 137 -15.80 1.78 20.10
C GLU A 137 -14.69 2.06 21.13
N ALA A 138 -13.57 1.34 21.04
CA ALA A 138 -12.45 1.46 21.94
C ALA A 138 -11.31 2.25 21.30
N ASP A 139 -10.60 3.01 22.15
CA ASP A 139 -9.38 3.70 21.75
C ASP A 139 -8.27 2.70 21.39
N PRO A 140 -7.34 3.10 20.49
CA PRO A 140 -6.17 2.31 20.13
C PRO A 140 -5.31 2.03 21.35
N LEU A 141 -4.85 0.79 21.52
CA LEU A 141 -3.84 0.48 22.54
C LEU A 141 -2.44 0.52 21.93
N ALA A 142 -1.74 1.64 22.14
CA ALA A 142 -0.37 1.83 21.66
C ALA A 142 0.63 0.85 22.31
N GLU A 143 0.36 0.40 23.54
CA GLU A 143 1.18 -0.57 24.26
C GLU A 143 1.13 -2.00 23.69
N GLU A 144 0.09 -2.31 22.92
CA GLU A 144 -0.06 -3.54 22.13
C GLU A 144 0.20 -3.28 20.64
N GLY A 145 0.80 -2.13 20.30
CA GLY A 145 1.08 -1.73 18.94
C GLY A 145 2.30 -2.41 18.31
N VAL A 146 2.47 -2.17 17.02
CA VAL A 146 3.60 -2.64 16.21
C VAL A 146 4.29 -1.46 15.52
N SER A 147 5.59 -1.58 15.27
CA SER A 147 6.32 -0.57 14.50
C SER A 147 6.23 -0.86 13.00
N LEU A 148 5.96 0.14 12.19
CA LEU A 148 5.96 0.04 10.73
C LEU A 148 7.06 0.93 10.15
N ALA A 149 7.86 0.40 9.23
CA ALA A 149 8.81 1.17 8.45
C ALA A 149 8.86 0.64 7.02
N VAL A 150 8.33 1.39 6.05
CA VAL A 150 8.15 0.94 4.67
C VAL A 150 8.60 1.96 3.64
N THR A 151 8.96 1.46 2.47
CA THR A 151 9.12 2.22 1.23
C THR A 151 8.06 1.78 0.24
N PHE A 152 7.50 2.73 -0.51
CA PHE A 152 6.54 2.47 -1.56
C PHE A 152 6.96 3.14 -2.88
N ASP A 153 6.65 2.46 -3.98
CA ASP A 153 6.74 2.94 -5.36
C ASP A 153 5.52 2.39 -6.10
N VAL A 154 4.54 3.26 -6.32
CA VAL A 154 3.20 2.86 -6.76
C VAL A 154 2.65 3.84 -7.79
N THR A 155 1.83 3.32 -8.70
CA THR A 155 1.05 4.14 -9.63
C THR A 155 -0.43 4.00 -9.30
N ALA A 156 -1.03 5.07 -8.80
CA ALA A 156 -2.45 5.15 -8.49
C ALA A 156 -3.27 5.59 -9.71
N SER A 157 -4.44 5.01 -9.87
CA SER A 157 -5.39 5.37 -10.93
C SER A 157 -6.46 6.34 -10.43
N LYS A 158 -6.79 7.35 -11.22
CA LYS A 158 -7.86 8.29 -10.88
C LYS A 158 -9.21 7.57 -10.88
N VAL A 159 -10.02 7.82 -9.86
CA VAL A 159 -11.43 7.39 -9.77
C VAL A 159 -12.34 8.61 -9.94
N GLU A 160 -13.43 8.45 -10.70
CA GLU A 160 -14.47 9.46 -10.90
C GLU A 160 -15.81 8.91 -10.37
N PHE A 161 -16.62 9.78 -9.76
CA PHE A 161 -17.95 9.45 -9.24
C PHE A 161 -19.06 10.14 -10.04
#